data_AF-A0A7S9HC45-F1
#
_entry.id   AF-A0A7S9HC45-F1
#
_cell.length_a   1.000
_cell.length_b   1.000
_cell.length_c   1.000
_cell.angle_alpha   90.00
_cell.angle_beta   90.00
_cell.angle_gamma   90.00
#
_symmetry.space_group_name_H-M   'P 1'
#
loop_
_entity.id
_entity.type
_entity.pdbx_description
1 polymer ?
#
loop_
_entity_poly.entity_id
_entity_poly.type
_entity_poly.pdbx_seq_one_letter_code
_entity_poly.pdbx_strand_id
1 'polypeptide(L)'
;MKLRYSLANVLMEAEQLEPALVHYQEVVDNYRVHYGDSHIDTLYLYIDVINYLYPHVTELGKPARDLSQKVATRLVEDADELPSLAGEAKAHFYAEAAQALVRAPMLATSTHNVINFYKEADKVVSSQWDENDARTLQTRFFLGKAYELANKKQDAVQAYESIVAGFDNETEFTHPLKLITHARLVALFEKDGDSEAATKHCRAIGEMKPWDPSQQPEPIYRVNPQYPMTAVRREKEGSAYLSFIVNSQGMVEDVKVEKVDGYPGFGKNALLAVEQWRYAPQFADGQPVDSERINLQMDFKLEH
;
A
#
# COMPACT_ATOMS: atom_id res chain seq x y z
N MET A 1 19.13 28.96 -2.08
CA MET A 1 18.89 27.49 -2.05
C MET A 1 17.55 27.19 -1.38
N LYS A 2 17.40 27.36 -0.05
CA LYS A 2 16.13 27.14 0.67
C LYS A 2 14.92 27.90 0.09
N LEU A 3 15.08 29.17 -0.29
CA LEU A 3 14.00 29.96 -0.91
C LEU A 3 13.53 29.39 -2.27
N ARG A 4 14.45 28.86 -3.09
CA ARG A 4 14.13 28.28 -4.39
C ARG A 4 13.48 26.91 -4.24
N TYR A 5 13.89 26.14 -3.24
CA TYR A 5 13.22 24.91 -2.84
C TYR A 5 11.78 25.20 -2.36
N SER A 6 11.59 26.15 -1.45
CA SER A 6 10.24 26.56 -1.01
C SER A 6 9.37 27.06 -2.17
N LEU A 7 9.96 27.80 -3.12
CA LEU A 7 9.26 28.22 -4.33
C LEU A 7 8.83 27.03 -5.20
N ALA A 8 9.68 26.02 -5.37
CA ALA A 8 9.33 24.80 -6.12
C ALA A 8 8.13 24.09 -5.50
N ASN A 9 8.11 23.95 -4.16
CA ASN A 9 6.98 23.33 -3.44
C ASN A 9 5.68 24.14 -3.63
N VAL A 10 5.75 25.47 -3.49
CA VAL A 10 4.58 26.37 -3.69
C VAL A 10 4.05 26.27 -5.11
N LEU A 11 4.93 26.19 -6.11
CA LEU A 11 4.52 26.03 -7.51
C LEU A 11 3.86 24.66 -7.75
N MET A 12 4.36 23.60 -7.10
CA MET A 12 3.75 22.27 -7.17
C MET A 12 2.35 22.26 -6.54
N GLU A 13 2.19 22.87 -5.37
CA GLU A 13 0.87 23.04 -4.71
C GLU A 13 -0.11 23.87 -5.54
N ALA A 14 0.41 24.83 -6.32
CA ALA A 14 -0.38 25.64 -7.25
C ALA A 14 -0.61 24.97 -8.62
N GLU A 15 -0.29 23.68 -8.78
CA GLU A 15 -0.36 22.90 -10.03
C GLU A 15 0.44 23.51 -11.20
N GLN A 16 1.43 24.36 -10.90
CA GLN A 16 2.38 24.89 -11.87
C GLN A 16 3.57 23.94 -12.03
N LEU A 17 3.29 22.77 -12.60
CA LEU A 17 4.18 21.62 -12.60
C LEU A 17 5.50 21.87 -13.36
N GLU A 18 5.44 22.44 -14.57
CA GLU A 18 6.65 22.68 -15.38
C GLU A 18 7.62 23.69 -14.73
N PRO A 19 7.18 24.87 -14.24
CA PRO A 19 8.02 25.76 -13.45
C PRO A 19 8.61 25.09 -12.21
N ALA A 20 7.81 24.30 -11.48
CA ALA A 20 8.28 23.60 -10.29
C ALA A 20 9.41 22.62 -10.63
N LEU A 21 9.28 21.86 -11.71
CA LEU A 21 10.31 20.93 -12.18
C LEU A 21 11.64 21.64 -12.48
N VAL A 22 11.61 22.78 -13.17
CA VAL A 22 12.84 23.56 -13.46
C VAL A 22 13.53 23.96 -12.17
N HIS A 23 12.77 24.44 -11.18
CA HIS A 23 13.34 24.79 -9.88
C HIS A 23 13.90 23.59 -9.13
N TYR A 24 13.24 22.43 -9.16
CA TYR A 24 13.77 21.21 -8.54
C TYR A 24 15.10 20.77 -9.17
N GLN A 25 15.23 20.81 -10.50
CA GLN A 25 16.47 20.47 -11.20
C GLN A 25 17.64 21.33 -10.71
N GLU A 26 17.44 22.64 -10.65
CA GLU A 26 18.47 23.58 -10.17
C GLU A 26 18.77 23.41 -8.68
N VAL A 27 17.75 23.17 -7.86
CA VAL A 27 17.91 23.01 -6.41
C VAL A 27 18.73 21.76 -6.09
N VAL A 28 18.44 20.65 -6.78
CA VAL A 28 19.20 19.39 -6.64
C VAL A 28 20.68 19.60 -6.90
N ASP A 29 21.06 20.19 -8.03
CA ASP A 29 22.47 20.38 -8.34
C ASP A 29 23.15 21.40 -7.40
N ASN A 30 22.44 22.46 -6.98
CA ASN A 30 22.98 23.44 -6.03
C ASN A 30 23.24 22.86 -4.63
N TYR A 31 22.33 22.04 -4.10
CA TYR A 31 22.50 21.41 -2.80
C TYR A 31 23.72 20.48 -2.79
N ARG A 32 23.86 19.68 -3.85
CA ARG A 32 25.03 18.80 -4.03
C ARG A 32 26.34 19.57 -4.03
N VAL A 33 26.41 20.68 -4.77
CA VAL A 33 27.63 21.51 -4.84
C VAL A 33 27.94 22.17 -3.48
N HIS A 34 26.93 22.61 -2.75
CA HIS A 34 27.14 23.39 -1.53
C HIS A 34 27.36 22.52 -0.28
N TYR A 35 26.55 21.47 -0.12
CA TYR A 35 26.55 20.62 1.07
C TYR A 35 27.29 19.30 0.85
N GLY A 36 27.40 18.84 -0.39
CA GLY A 36 27.88 17.50 -0.72
C GLY A 36 26.74 16.50 -0.94
N ASP A 37 27.08 15.39 -1.59
CA ASP A 37 26.13 14.34 -1.99
C ASP A 37 25.54 13.60 -0.78
N SER A 38 26.36 13.24 0.20
CA SER A 38 25.98 12.48 1.41
C SER A 38 25.52 13.37 2.58
N HIS A 39 25.34 14.69 2.36
CA HIS A 39 24.87 15.59 3.41
C HIS A 39 23.38 15.45 3.66
N ILE A 40 22.96 15.51 4.92
CA ILE A 40 21.58 15.21 5.31
C ILE A 40 20.53 16.11 4.64
N ASP A 41 20.80 17.41 4.52
CA ASP A 41 19.91 18.34 3.79
C ASP A 41 19.79 18.00 2.30
N THR A 42 20.83 17.45 1.69
CA THR A 42 20.81 16.99 0.28
C THR A 42 19.96 15.73 0.16
N LEU A 43 20.10 14.80 1.10
CA LEU A 43 19.33 13.54 1.08
C LEU A 43 17.84 13.76 1.38
N TYR A 44 17.49 14.63 2.33
CA TYR A 44 16.08 15.01 2.55
C TYR A 44 15.49 15.72 1.34
N LEU A 45 16.26 16.57 0.66
CA LEU A 45 15.82 17.14 -0.62
C LEU A 45 15.52 16.04 -1.65
N TYR A 46 16.31 14.97 -1.73
CA TYR A 46 16.01 13.85 -2.64
C TYR A 46 14.69 13.17 -2.27
N ILE A 47 14.43 12.92 -0.99
CA ILE A 47 13.17 12.37 -0.49
C ILE A 47 11.99 13.26 -0.92
N ASP A 48 12.11 14.57 -0.74
CA ASP A 48 11.08 15.53 -1.12
C ASP A 48 10.84 15.55 -2.62
N VAL A 49 11.90 15.60 -3.44
CA VAL A 49 11.77 15.55 -4.90
C VAL A 49 11.07 14.26 -5.33
N ILE A 50 11.37 13.11 -4.72
CA ILE A 50 10.64 11.86 -5.01
C ILE A 50 9.16 12.02 -4.64
N ASN A 51 8.86 12.47 -3.42
CA ASN A 51 7.48 12.58 -2.94
C ASN A 51 6.63 13.57 -3.74
N TYR A 52 7.17 14.72 -4.11
CA TYR A 52 6.43 15.78 -4.82
C TYR A 52 6.43 15.59 -6.33
N LEU A 53 7.53 15.12 -6.93
CA LEU A 53 7.64 15.05 -8.39
C LEU A 53 7.16 13.71 -8.96
N TYR A 54 7.41 12.59 -8.25
CA TYR A 54 7.06 11.27 -8.76
C TYR A 54 5.57 11.10 -9.10
N PRO A 55 4.60 11.62 -8.31
CA PRO A 55 3.18 11.51 -8.65
C PRO A 55 2.81 12.11 -10.01
N HIS A 56 3.60 13.09 -10.50
CA HIS A 56 3.33 13.86 -11.72
C HIS A 56 4.20 13.45 -12.91
N VAL A 57 4.95 12.34 -12.82
CA VAL A 57 5.89 11.93 -13.88
C VAL A 57 5.23 11.55 -15.20
N THR A 58 3.95 11.15 -15.16
CA THR A 58 3.16 10.88 -16.37
C THR A 58 2.83 12.18 -17.09
N GLU A 59 2.45 13.22 -16.35
CA GLU A 59 2.06 14.54 -16.86
C GLU A 59 3.27 15.33 -17.37
N LEU A 60 4.34 15.35 -16.58
CA LEU A 60 5.59 16.07 -16.88
C LEU A 60 6.53 15.32 -17.84
N GLY A 61 6.22 14.06 -18.15
CA GLY A 61 6.95 13.27 -19.12
C GLY A 61 8.38 12.90 -18.69
N LYS A 62 9.27 12.81 -19.69
CA LYS A 62 10.63 12.26 -19.50
C LYS A 62 11.50 13.07 -18.52
N PRO A 63 11.53 14.42 -18.56
CA PRO A 63 12.39 15.20 -17.67
C PRO A 63 12.12 14.97 -16.17
N ALA A 64 10.86 14.85 -15.77
CA ALA A 64 10.50 14.52 -14.39
C ALA A 64 10.90 13.10 -14.02
N ARG A 65 10.64 12.11 -14.90
CA ARG A 65 11.09 10.72 -14.70
C ARG A 65 12.59 10.62 -14.49
N ASP A 66 13.37 11.25 -15.37
CA ASP A 66 14.83 11.22 -15.32
C ASP A 66 15.36 11.87 -14.02
N LEU A 67 14.77 12.99 -13.59
CA LEU A 67 15.16 13.62 -12.33
C LEU A 67 14.80 12.76 -11.11
N SER A 68 13.56 12.27 -11.03
CA SER A 68 13.12 11.41 -9.93
C SER A 68 13.96 10.14 -9.84
N GLN A 69 14.30 9.53 -10.98
CA GLN A 69 15.20 8.39 -11.04
C GLN A 69 16.61 8.74 -10.54
N LYS A 70 17.19 9.86 -11.00
CA LYS A 70 18.52 10.33 -10.58
C LYS A 70 18.58 10.51 -9.07
N VAL A 71 17.61 11.20 -8.46
CA VAL A 71 17.61 11.44 -7.01
C VAL A 71 17.34 10.17 -6.21
N ALA A 72 16.51 9.25 -6.71
CA ALA A 72 16.29 7.95 -6.07
C ALA A 72 17.57 7.08 -6.07
N THR A 73 18.31 7.05 -7.18
CA THR A 73 19.62 6.38 -7.24
C THR A 73 20.60 6.98 -6.24
N ARG A 74 20.72 8.30 -6.22
CA ARG A 74 21.64 8.99 -5.32
C ARG A 74 21.28 8.84 -3.86
N LEU A 75 19.99 8.95 -3.51
CA LEU A 75 19.52 8.69 -2.16
C LEU A 75 19.97 7.31 -1.67
N VAL A 76 19.91 6.31 -2.55
CA VAL A 76 20.30 4.93 -2.22
C VAL A 76 21.81 4.77 -2.09
N GLU A 77 22.59 5.33 -3.02
CA GLU A 77 24.06 5.22 -3.02
C GLU A 77 24.70 6.02 -1.88
N ASP A 78 24.21 7.23 -1.63
CA ASP A 78 24.87 8.20 -0.75
C ASP A 78 24.40 8.09 0.72
N ALA A 79 23.26 7.43 1.00
CA ALA A 79 22.76 7.25 2.37
C ALA A 79 23.59 6.30 3.23
N ASP A 80 24.32 5.36 2.63
CA ASP A 80 25.21 4.46 3.37
C ASP A 80 26.42 5.23 3.97
N GLU A 81 26.69 6.42 3.44
CA GLU A 81 27.76 7.31 3.88
C GLU A 81 27.27 8.39 4.86
N LEU A 82 26.26 8.10 5.70
CA LEU A 82 25.75 9.01 6.75
C LEU A 82 26.40 8.75 8.13
N PRO A 83 27.60 9.32 8.43
CA PRO A 83 28.18 9.26 9.76
C PRO A 83 27.62 10.32 10.72
N SER A 84 26.95 11.36 10.22
CA SER A 84 26.51 12.52 11.03
C SER A 84 25.20 12.28 11.80
N LEU A 85 24.40 11.32 11.38
CA LEU A 85 23.18 10.93 12.08
C LEU A 85 23.46 9.75 13.02
N ALA A 86 22.94 9.85 14.25
CA ALA A 86 22.97 8.79 15.22
C ALA A 86 21.60 8.65 15.90
N GLY A 87 21.30 7.44 16.37
CA GLY A 87 20.06 7.18 17.09
C GLY A 87 18.81 7.54 16.28
N GLU A 88 17.86 8.21 16.93
CA GLU A 88 16.48 8.42 16.44
C GLU A 88 16.43 9.08 15.07
N ALA A 89 17.26 10.09 14.87
CA ALA A 89 17.31 10.84 13.63
C ALA A 89 17.79 9.97 12.45
N LYS A 90 18.67 8.99 12.71
CA LYS A 90 19.10 8.01 11.70
C LYS A 90 17.95 7.07 11.34
N ALA A 91 17.25 6.54 12.36
CA ALA A 91 16.07 5.69 12.16
C ALA A 91 15.00 6.39 11.31
N HIS A 92 14.66 7.62 11.69
CA HIS A 92 13.65 8.41 11.02
C HIS A 92 14.00 8.67 9.56
N PHE A 93 15.25 9.08 9.29
CA PHE A 93 15.74 9.26 7.92
C PHE A 93 15.59 7.98 7.08
N TYR A 94 16.05 6.83 7.57
CA TYR A 94 15.94 5.57 6.84
C TYR A 94 14.48 5.17 6.57
N ALA A 95 13.58 5.40 7.54
CA ALA A 95 12.16 5.11 7.38
C ALA A 95 11.50 6.01 6.32
N GLU A 96 11.79 7.31 6.33
CA GLU A 96 11.26 8.26 5.34
C GLU A 96 11.81 8.00 3.94
N ALA A 97 13.12 7.78 3.82
CA ALA A 97 13.78 7.46 2.56
C ALA A 97 13.18 6.22 1.91
N ALA A 98 13.02 5.15 2.70
CA ALA A 98 12.43 3.92 2.23
C ALA A 98 10.95 4.08 1.87
N GLN A 99 10.20 4.95 2.57
CA GLN A 99 8.79 5.20 2.27
C GLN A 99 8.62 5.91 0.93
N ALA A 100 9.46 6.91 0.66
CA ALA A 100 9.50 7.58 -0.63
C ALA A 100 9.82 6.59 -1.77
N LEU A 101 10.78 5.70 -1.56
CA LEU A 101 11.16 4.67 -2.54
C LEU A 101 10.06 3.62 -2.78
N VAL A 102 9.33 3.20 -1.74
CA VAL A 102 8.18 2.28 -1.87
C VAL A 102 7.02 2.93 -2.63
N ARG A 103 6.79 4.24 -2.43
CA ARG A 103 5.77 5.00 -3.18
C ARG A 103 6.15 5.18 -4.65
N ALA A 104 7.44 5.06 -4.97
CA ALA A 104 7.97 5.18 -6.31
C ALA A 104 8.55 3.86 -6.85
N PRO A 105 7.75 2.78 -6.97
CA PRO A 105 8.25 1.45 -7.29
C PRO A 105 8.89 1.38 -8.68
N MET A 106 8.47 2.22 -9.63
CA MET A 106 9.10 2.30 -10.95
C MET A 106 10.48 2.95 -10.92
N LEU A 107 10.78 3.73 -9.87
CA LEU A 107 12.10 4.30 -9.64
C LEU A 107 13.00 3.38 -8.83
N ALA A 108 12.46 2.32 -8.22
CA ALA A 108 13.16 1.47 -7.27
C ALA A 108 14.41 0.88 -7.92
N THR A 109 15.54 1.50 -7.61
CA THR A 109 16.87 1.20 -8.15
C THR A 109 17.36 -0.19 -7.75
N SER A 110 16.79 -0.74 -6.66
CA SER A 110 16.78 -2.16 -6.32
C SER A 110 15.88 -2.37 -5.10
N THR A 111 14.95 -3.33 -5.14
CA THR A 111 14.14 -3.70 -3.97
C THR A 111 15.01 -4.17 -2.79
N HIS A 112 16.20 -4.69 -3.06
CA HIS A 112 17.19 -5.04 -2.04
C HIS A 112 17.59 -3.83 -1.19
N ASN A 113 17.86 -2.68 -1.83
CA ASN A 113 18.31 -1.50 -1.13
C ASN A 113 17.17 -0.95 -0.26
N VAL A 114 15.95 -0.83 -0.79
CA VAL A 114 14.76 -0.42 -0.02
C VAL A 114 14.57 -1.30 1.24
N ILE A 115 14.73 -2.62 1.12
CA ILE A 115 14.69 -3.53 2.27
C ILE A 115 15.80 -3.22 3.27
N ASN A 116 17.03 -2.97 2.82
CA ASN A 116 18.15 -2.65 3.70
C ASN A 116 17.91 -1.34 4.46
N PHE A 117 17.37 -0.29 3.81
CA PHE A 117 16.99 0.95 4.50
C PHE A 117 16.02 0.66 5.64
N TYR A 118 14.96 -0.11 5.38
CA TYR A 118 13.99 -0.46 6.43
C TYR A 118 14.57 -1.36 7.52
N LYS A 119 15.51 -2.26 7.20
CA LYS A 119 16.20 -3.06 8.22
C LYS A 119 17.07 -2.21 9.14
N GLU A 120 17.81 -1.26 8.58
CA GLU A 120 18.60 -0.33 9.41
C GLU A 120 17.69 0.59 10.23
N ALA A 121 16.58 1.06 9.67
CA ALA A 121 15.55 1.76 10.43
C ALA A 121 15.04 0.90 11.60
N ASP A 122 14.58 -0.34 11.32
CA ASP A 122 14.03 -1.28 12.31
C ASP A 122 15.03 -1.58 13.43
N LYS A 123 16.31 -1.77 13.09
CA LYS A 123 17.40 -1.98 14.07
C LYS A 123 17.56 -0.79 15.01
N VAL A 124 17.52 0.43 14.47
CA VAL A 124 17.70 1.63 15.27
C VAL A 124 16.46 1.89 16.14
N VAL A 125 15.25 1.83 15.58
CA VAL A 125 14.02 2.04 16.36
C VAL A 125 13.85 0.97 17.45
N SER A 126 14.16 -0.30 17.17
CA SER A 126 14.10 -1.39 18.16
C SER A 126 15.13 -1.23 19.29
N SER A 127 16.19 -0.44 19.09
CA SER A 127 17.18 -0.14 20.14
C SER A 127 16.81 1.06 21.00
N GLN A 128 15.87 1.89 20.55
CA GLN A 128 15.54 3.17 21.19
C GLN A 128 14.13 3.22 21.75
N TRP A 129 13.20 2.50 21.15
CA TRP A 129 11.81 2.46 21.52
C TRP A 129 11.36 1.03 21.81
N ASP A 130 10.21 0.91 22.45
CA ASP A 130 9.57 -0.37 22.72
C ASP A 130 9.20 -1.09 21.41
N GLU A 131 9.17 -2.44 21.43
CA GLU A 131 8.79 -3.25 20.27
C GLU A 131 7.35 -2.98 19.81
N ASN A 132 6.50 -2.51 20.73
CA ASN A 132 5.10 -2.18 20.50
C ASN A 132 4.86 -0.67 20.30
N ASP A 133 5.93 0.14 20.28
CA ASP A 133 5.81 1.57 19.95
C ASP A 133 5.23 1.72 18.53
N ALA A 134 4.26 2.63 18.36
CA ALA A 134 3.57 2.84 17.09
C ALA A 134 4.53 3.11 15.92
N ARG A 135 5.66 3.79 16.18
CA ARG A 135 6.68 4.11 15.16
C ARG A 135 7.51 2.89 14.78
N THR A 136 7.84 2.04 15.75
CA THR A 136 8.48 0.73 15.52
C THR A 136 7.59 -0.15 14.65
N LEU A 137 6.32 -0.27 15.02
CA LEU A 137 5.32 -1.06 14.28
C LEU A 137 5.10 -0.51 12.86
N GLN A 138 5.03 0.81 12.71
CA GLN A 138 4.92 1.46 11.40
C GLN A 138 6.15 1.20 10.52
N THR A 139 7.36 1.23 11.09
CA THR A 139 8.60 0.92 10.37
C THR A 139 8.59 -0.52 9.86
N ARG A 140 8.21 -1.48 10.74
CA ARG A 140 8.06 -2.89 10.37
C ARG A 140 6.97 -3.12 9.32
N PHE A 141 5.88 -2.35 9.37
CA PHE A 141 4.83 -2.43 8.36
C PHE A 141 5.36 -2.11 6.97
N PHE A 142 6.11 -1.03 6.85
CA PHE A 142 6.69 -0.69 5.55
C PHE A 142 7.83 -1.62 5.13
N LEU A 143 8.58 -2.20 6.08
CA LEU A 143 9.51 -3.30 5.78
C LEU A 143 8.76 -4.51 5.17
N GLY A 144 7.61 -4.89 5.74
CA GLY A 144 6.71 -5.90 5.18
C GLY A 144 6.28 -5.57 3.76
N LYS A 145 5.90 -4.31 3.49
CA LYS A 145 5.56 -3.85 2.13
C LYS A 145 6.76 -3.92 1.17
N ALA A 146 7.96 -3.60 1.63
CA ALA A 146 9.16 -3.71 0.83
C ALA A 146 9.45 -5.18 0.46
N TYR A 147 9.22 -6.12 1.38
CA TYR A 147 9.29 -7.55 1.08
C TYR A 147 8.21 -8.01 0.09
N GLU A 148 6.97 -7.52 0.20
CA GLU A 148 5.93 -7.78 -0.79
C GLU A 148 6.34 -7.32 -2.20
N LEU A 149 6.87 -6.10 -2.31
CA LEU A 149 7.36 -5.55 -3.58
C LEU A 149 8.51 -6.38 -4.15
N ALA A 150 9.36 -6.94 -3.28
CA ALA A 150 10.45 -7.84 -3.65
C ALA A 150 9.99 -9.30 -3.90
N ASN A 151 8.68 -9.59 -3.82
CA ASN A 151 8.11 -10.94 -3.90
C ASN A 151 8.69 -11.92 -2.86
N LYS A 152 9.14 -11.41 -1.70
CA LYS A 152 9.66 -12.19 -0.57
C LYS A 152 8.55 -12.50 0.43
N LYS A 153 7.65 -13.40 0.05
CA LYS A 153 6.41 -13.70 0.80
C LYS A 153 6.66 -14.05 2.27
N GLN A 154 7.58 -14.98 2.55
CA GLN A 154 7.82 -15.46 3.92
C GLN A 154 8.30 -14.34 4.83
N ASP A 155 9.24 -13.52 4.34
CA ASP A 155 9.75 -12.36 5.08
C ASP A 155 8.65 -11.32 5.33
N ALA A 156 7.77 -11.08 4.33
CA ALA A 156 6.63 -10.17 4.47
C ALA A 156 5.62 -10.66 5.52
N VAL A 157 5.25 -11.95 5.47
CA VAL A 157 4.35 -12.57 6.45
C VAL A 157 4.94 -12.46 7.86
N GLN A 158 6.22 -12.82 8.05
CA GLN A 158 6.87 -12.71 9.34
C GLN A 158 6.87 -11.27 9.89
N ALA A 159 7.19 -10.29 9.03
CA ALA A 159 7.15 -8.88 9.42
C ALA A 159 5.74 -8.46 9.87
N TYR A 160 4.71 -8.81 9.12
CA TYR A 160 3.32 -8.48 9.45
C TYR A 160 2.79 -9.22 10.69
N GLU A 161 3.15 -10.49 10.87
CA GLU A 161 2.78 -11.26 12.06
C GLU A 161 3.35 -10.65 13.34
N SER A 162 4.60 -10.15 13.29
CA SER A 162 5.21 -9.46 14.43
C SER A 162 4.43 -8.20 14.85
N ILE A 163 3.84 -7.50 13.88
CA ILE A 163 3.08 -6.26 14.14
C ILE A 163 1.75 -6.58 14.82
N VAL A 164 1.00 -7.55 14.30
CA VAL A 164 -0.30 -7.90 14.88
C VAL A 164 -0.16 -8.53 16.27
N ALA A 165 0.97 -9.19 16.54
CA ALA A 165 1.30 -9.72 17.87
C ALA A 165 1.68 -8.62 18.87
N GLY A 166 2.26 -7.50 18.41
CA GLY A 166 2.67 -6.39 19.26
C GLY A 166 1.54 -5.45 19.70
N PHE A 167 0.36 -5.53 19.09
CA PHE A 167 -0.80 -4.71 19.49
C PHE A 167 -1.61 -5.36 20.61
N ASP A 168 -1.72 -4.68 21.76
CA ASP A 168 -2.57 -5.09 22.88
C ASP A 168 -4.04 -5.33 22.47
N ASN A 169 -4.56 -6.50 22.84
CA ASN A 169 -5.96 -6.90 22.59
C ASN A 169 -6.95 -6.29 23.60
N GLU A 170 -6.45 -5.66 24.67
CA GLU A 170 -7.26 -5.14 25.79
C GLU A 170 -7.72 -3.69 25.58
N THR A 171 -7.37 -3.08 24.46
CA THR A 171 -7.76 -1.70 24.13
C THR A 171 -9.24 -1.61 23.74
N GLU A 172 -9.88 -0.49 24.08
CA GLU A 172 -11.27 -0.20 23.68
C GLU A 172 -11.42 0.00 22.16
N PHE A 173 -10.33 0.32 21.47
CA PHE A 173 -10.30 0.65 20.05
C PHE A 173 -9.23 -0.18 19.31
N THR A 174 -9.59 -0.75 18.17
CA THR A 174 -8.61 -1.45 17.34
C THR A 174 -7.78 -0.46 16.53
N HIS A 175 -6.45 -0.54 16.69
CA HIS A 175 -5.53 0.37 15.99
C HIS A 175 -5.60 0.18 14.46
N PRO A 176 -5.72 1.24 13.64
CA PRO A 176 -5.84 1.13 12.19
C PRO A 176 -4.72 0.33 11.50
N LEU A 177 -3.48 0.46 11.99
CA LEU A 177 -2.35 -0.31 11.46
C LEU A 177 -2.56 -1.83 11.63
N LYS A 178 -3.18 -2.27 12.74
CA LYS A 178 -3.47 -3.69 13.00
C LYS A 178 -4.44 -4.23 11.94
N LEU A 179 -5.51 -3.48 11.66
CA LEU A 179 -6.52 -3.83 10.65
C LEU A 179 -5.90 -3.93 9.24
N ILE A 180 -5.14 -2.90 8.85
CA ILE A 180 -4.48 -2.88 7.54
C ILE A 180 -3.47 -4.03 7.43
N THR A 181 -2.76 -4.37 8.51
CA THR A 181 -1.81 -5.47 8.53
C THR A 181 -2.51 -6.82 8.39
N HIS A 182 -3.63 -7.05 9.08
CA HIS A 182 -4.45 -8.24 8.85
C HIS A 182 -4.94 -8.33 7.40
N ALA A 183 -5.40 -7.23 6.81
CA ALA A 183 -5.87 -7.22 5.42
C ALA A 183 -4.77 -7.60 4.43
N ARG A 184 -3.53 -7.14 4.68
CA ARG A 184 -2.34 -7.53 3.90
C ARG A 184 -2.04 -9.02 4.03
N LEU A 185 -2.09 -9.57 5.25
CA LEU A 185 -1.91 -10.99 5.48
C LEU A 185 -2.98 -11.83 4.77
N VAL A 186 -4.25 -11.43 4.80
CA VAL A 186 -5.32 -12.08 4.02
C VAL A 186 -4.96 -12.12 2.54
N ALA A 187 -4.59 -10.99 1.95
CA ALA A 187 -4.22 -10.93 0.54
C ALA A 187 -3.00 -11.80 0.18
N LEU A 188 -2.00 -11.87 1.07
CA LEU A 188 -0.81 -12.70 0.87
C LEU A 188 -1.11 -14.20 0.95
N PHE A 189 -1.97 -14.61 1.87
CA PHE A 189 -2.36 -16.01 2.02
C PHE A 189 -3.28 -16.46 0.89
N GLU A 190 -4.27 -15.65 0.50
CA GLU A 190 -5.15 -15.97 -0.64
C GLU A 190 -4.39 -16.09 -1.97
N LYS A 191 -3.43 -15.19 -2.22
CA LYS A 191 -2.59 -15.26 -3.43
C LYS A 191 -1.79 -16.56 -3.52
N ASP A 192 -1.52 -17.21 -2.39
CA ASP A 192 -0.78 -18.49 -2.32
C ASP A 192 -1.70 -19.71 -2.22
N GLY A 193 -3.03 -19.50 -2.19
CA GLY A 193 -4.01 -20.57 -2.02
C GLY A 193 -4.15 -21.08 -0.57
N ASP A 194 -3.61 -20.37 0.41
CA ASP A 194 -3.72 -20.71 1.84
C ASP A 194 -4.92 -20.01 2.49
N SER A 195 -6.13 -20.36 2.04
CA SER A 195 -7.36 -19.70 2.51
C SER A 195 -7.67 -19.97 3.99
N GLU A 196 -7.11 -21.04 4.56
CA GLU A 196 -7.23 -21.36 5.99
C GLU A 196 -6.47 -20.32 6.83
N ALA A 197 -5.20 -20.03 6.51
CA ALA A 197 -4.44 -18.99 7.20
C ALA A 197 -5.08 -17.60 7.05
N ALA A 198 -5.61 -17.29 5.86
CA ALA A 198 -6.34 -16.04 5.62
C ALA A 198 -7.58 -15.89 6.54
N THR A 199 -8.28 -16.98 6.86
CA THR A 199 -9.50 -16.97 7.69
C THR A 199 -9.24 -16.42 9.09
N LYS A 200 -8.09 -16.75 9.68
CA LYS A 200 -7.69 -16.20 10.99
C LYS A 200 -7.67 -14.67 10.98
N HIS A 201 -7.17 -14.08 9.91
CA HIS A 201 -7.04 -12.62 9.77
C HIS A 201 -8.35 -11.95 9.37
N CYS A 202 -9.19 -12.59 8.55
CA CYS A 202 -10.55 -12.10 8.30
C CYS A 202 -11.36 -11.97 9.60
N ARG A 203 -11.31 -13.01 10.46
CA ARG A 203 -11.98 -12.99 11.77
C ARG A 203 -11.44 -11.90 12.68
N ALA A 204 -10.12 -11.75 12.76
CA ALA A 204 -9.50 -10.68 13.56
C ALA A 204 -9.93 -9.27 13.12
N ILE A 205 -10.20 -9.06 11.81
CA ILE A 205 -10.77 -7.80 11.31
C ILE A 205 -12.24 -7.66 11.71
N GLY A 206 -13.03 -8.74 11.64
CA GLY A 206 -14.44 -8.71 12.06
C GLY A 206 -14.63 -8.47 13.57
N GLU A 207 -13.64 -8.82 14.39
CA GLU A 207 -13.61 -8.55 15.85
C GLU A 207 -13.22 -7.11 16.20
N MET A 208 -13.06 -6.22 15.20
CA MET A 208 -12.61 -4.86 15.43
C MET A 208 -13.56 -4.05 16.34
N LYS A 209 -12.97 -3.10 17.07
CA LYS A 209 -13.69 -2.26 18.02
C LYS A 209 -13.50 -0.76 17.72
N PRO A 210 -14.57 0.06 17.79
CA PRO A 210 -15.98 -0.38 17.89
C PRO A 210 -16.43 -1.01 16.57
N TRP A 211 -17.28 -2.04 16.66
CA TRP A 211 -17.96 -2.59 15.49
C TRP A 211 -19.13 -1.69 15.12
N ASP A 212 -19.25 -1.35 13.84
CA ASP A 212 -20.40 -0.65 13.29
C ASP A 212 -21.32 -1.64 12.56
N PRO A 213 -22.48 -2.03 13.15
CA PRO A 213 -23.40 -2.97 12.52
C PRO A 213 -24.08 -2.41 11.26
N SER A 214 -24.01 -1.10 11.03
CA SER A 214 -24.53 -0.45 9.83
C SER A 214 -23.52 -0.38 8.68
N GLN A 215 -22.25 -0.71 8.95
CA GLN A 215 -21.20 -0.68 7.95
C GLN A 215 -21.46 -1.76 6.90
N GLN A 216 -21.52 -1.35 5.63
CA GLN A 216 -21.55 -2.31 4.53
C GLN A 216 -20.21 -3.05 4.47
N PRO A 217 -20.22 -4.38 4.37
CA PRO A 217 -18.99 -5.15 4.33
C PRO A 217 -18.21 -4.82 3.04
N GLU A 218 -16.96 -4.40 3.21
CA GLU A 218 -16.03 -4.22 2.10
C GLU A 218 -15.15 -5.47 1.93
N PRO A 219 -14.85 -5.89 0.69
CA PRO A 219 -13.99 -7.05 0.47
C PRO A 219 -12.56 -6.73 0.90
N ILE A 220 -12.00 -7.58 1.77
CA ILE A 220 -10.61 -7.54 2.22
C ILE A 220 -9.69 -7.99 1.08
N TYR A 221 -10.09 -9.06 0.38
CA TYR A 221 -9.42 -9.56 -0.82
C TYR A 221 -10.43 -9.70 -1.94
N ARG A 222 -10.06 -9.25 -3.13
CA ARG A 222 -10.91 -9.30 -4.32
C ARG A 222 -10.12 -9.73 -5.54
N VAL A 223 -10.78 -10.53 -6.38
CA VAL A 223 -10.31 -10.88 -7.72
C VAL A 223 -11.18 -10.14 -8.72
N ASN A 224 -10.57 -9.45 -9.68
CA ASN A 224 -11.31 -8.77 -10.73
C ASN A 224 -11.93 -9.81 -11.69
N PRO A 225 -13.17 -9.59 -12.17
CA PRO A 225 -13.77 -10.49 -13.15
C PRO A 225 -13.02 -10.45 -14.46
N GLN A 226 -12.90 -11.61 -15.11
CA GLN A 226 -12.34 -11.68 -16.45
C GLN A 226 -13.35 -11.10 -17.45
N TYR A 227 -12.91 -10.14 -18.26
CA TYR A 227 -13.72 -9.61 -19.35
C TYR A 227 -13.84 -10.67 -20.46
N PRO A 228 -15.04 -11.10 -20.86
CA PRO A 228 -15.18 -12.08 -21.94
C PRO A 228 -14.57 -11.57 -23.24
N MET A 229 -13.61 -12.29 -23.82
CA MET A 229 -12.94 -11.87 -25.08
C MET A 229 -13.92 -11.61 -26.23
N THR A 230 -15.03 -12.35 -26.28
CA THR A 230 -16.09 -12.14 -27.27
C THR A 230 -16.87 -10.84 -27.05
N ALA A 231 -16.98 -10.38 -25.81
CA ALA A 231 -17.59 -9.09 -25.48
C ALA A 231 -16.65 -7.94 -25.86
N VAL A 232 -15.34 -8.06 -25.56
CA VAL A 232 -14.30 -7.10 -25.99
C VAL A 232 -14.33 -6.92 -27.51
N ARG A 233 -14.27 -8.02 -28.29
CA ARG A 233 -14.29 -7.98 -29.77
C ARG A 233 -15.55 -7.37 -30.37
N ARG A 234 -16.63 -7.30 -29.59
CA ARG A 234 -17.94 -6.78 -30.01
C ARG A 234 -18.27 -5.46 -29.33
N GLU A 235 -17.30 -4.87 -28.63
CA GLU A 235 -17.42 -3.60 -27.91
C GLU A 235 -18.67 -3.59 -27.00
N LYS A 236 -18.91 -4.72 -26.33
CA LYS A 236 -20.06 -4.88 -25.43
C LYS A 236 -19.63 -4.54 -24.03
N GLU A 237 -20.30 -3.57 -23.45
CA GLU A 237 -20.24 -3.19 -22.04
C GLU A 237 -21.54 -3.52 -21.32
N GLY A 238 -21.56 -3.40 -19.99
CA GLY A 238 -22.75 -3.62 -19.17
C GLY A 238 -22.40 -3.90 -17.72
N SER A 239 -23.30 -4.57 -17.02
CA SER A 239 -23.16 -4.85 -15.58
C SER A 239 -23.78 -6.19 -15.21
N ALA A 240 -23.24 -6.82 -14.16
CA ALA A 240 -23.84 -7.99 -13.51
C ALA A 240 -24.27 -7.61 -12.10
N TYR A 241 -25.49 -7.99 -11.72
CA TYR A 241 -26.03 -7.80 -10.39
C TYR A 241 -26.09 -9.17 -9.71
N LEU A 242 -25.42 -9.27 -8.56
CA LEU A 242 -25.29 -10.50 -7.79
C LEU A 242 -25.85 -10.32 -6.39
N SER A 243 -26.28 -11.41 -5.80
CA SER A 243 -26.54 -11.51 -4.37
C SER A 243 -25.77 -12.69 -3.78
N PHE A 244 -25.28 -12.56 -2.55
CA PHE A 244 -24.52 -13.63 -1.87
C PHE A 244 -24.52 -13.43 -0.35
N ILE A 245 -24.03 -14.41 0.39
CA ILE A 245 -23.76 -14.30 1.84
C ILE A 245 -22.25 -14.39 2.10
N VAL A 246 -21.80 -13.81 3.21
CA VAL A 246 -20.45 -14.03 3.75
C VAL A 246 -20.58 -14.94 4.95
N ASN A 247 -19.94 -16.11 4.91
CA ASN A 247 -20.03 -17.06 6.01
C ASN A 247 -19.17 -16.63 7.22
N SER A 248 -19.28 -17.36 8.33
CA SER A 248 -18.46 -17.16 9.55
C SER A 248 -16.94 -17.32 9.38
N GLN A 249 -16.45 -17.75 8.22
CA GLN A 249 -15.04 -17.78 7.85
C GLN A 249 -14.63 -16.58 7.00
N GLY A 250 -15.56 -15.69 6.65
CA GLY A 250 -15.30 -14.57 5.74
C GLY A 250 -15.15 -15.00 4.29
N MET A 251 -15.73 -16.13 3.89
CA MET A 251 -15.81 -16.60 2.50
C MET A 251 -17.18 -16.27 1.92
N VAL A 252 -17.23 -16.06 0.61
CA VAL A 252 -18.48 -15.82 -0.11
C VAL A 252 -19.17 -17.14 -0.45
N GLU A 253 -20.46 -17.25 -0.14
CA GLU A 253 -21.30 -18.43 -0.41
C GLU A 253 -22.69 -18.03 -0.96
N ASP A 254 -23.43 -19.03 -1.47
CA ASP A 254 -24.77 -18.89 -2.06
C ASP A 254 -24.90 -17.72 -3.07
N VAL A 255 -23.90 -17.62 -3.97
CA VAL A 255 -23.86 -16.57 -4.99
C VAL A 255 -24.95 -16.80 -6.04
N LYS A 256 -25.76 -15.77 -6.29
CA LYS A 256 -26.82 -15.75 -7.30
C LYS A 256 -26.62 -14.59 -8.24
N VAL A 257 -26.76 -14.84 -9.54
CA VAL A 257 -26.82 -13.78 -10.55
C VAL A 257 -28.28 -13.36 -10.68
N GLU A 258 -28.61 -12.20 -10.12
CA GLU A 258 -29.99 -11.67 -10.11
C GLU A 258 -30.37 -11.06 -11.46
N LYS A 259 -29.41 -10.36 -12.09
CA LYS A 259 -29.63 -9.67 -13.36
C LYS A 259 -28.31 -9.51 -14.11
N VAL A 260 -28.38 -9.52 -15.43
CA VAL A 260 -27.27 -9.13 -16.31
C VAL A 260 -27.77 -8.12 -17.31
N ASP A 261 -27.09 -6.97 -17.36
CA ASP A 261 -27.27 -5.96 -18.39
C ASP A 261 -26.11 -6.07 -19.39
N GLY A 262 -26.43 -6.10 -20.69
CA GLY A 262 -25.44 -6.20 -21.76
C GLY A 262 -25.13 -7.64 -22.16
N TYR A 263 -23.88 -8.08 -22.02
CA TYR A 263 -23.42 -9.38 -22.52
C TYR A 263 -23.70 -10.51 -21.51
N PRO A 264 -24.38 -11.61 -21.90
CA PRO A 264 -24.73 -12.69 -20.96
C PRO A 264 -23.53 -13.31 -20.21
N GLY A 265 -22.34 -13.27 -20.80
CA GLY A 265 -21.12 -13.77 -20.16
C GLY A 265 -20.65 -12.97 -18.96
N PHE A 266 -21.15 -11.75 -18.73
CA PHE A 266 -20.80 -10.94 -17.56
C PHE A 266 -21.24 -11.60 -16.27
N GLY A 267 -22.46 -12.12 -16.19
CA GLY A 267 -22.96 -12.81 -14.99
C GLY A 267 -22.07 -13.98 -14.55
N LYS A 268 -21.67 -14.84 -15.51
CA LYS A 268 -20.78 -15.98 -15.21
C LYS A 268 -19.41 -15.53 -14.72
N ASN A 269 -18.76 -14.58 -15.38
CA ASN A 269 -17.42 -14.12 -14.98
C ASN A 269 -17.47 -13.32 -13.68
N ALA A 270 -18.60 -12.65 -13.43
CA ALA A 270 -18.83 -11.96 -12.18
C ALA A 270 -18.93 -12.92 -11.00
N LEU A 271 -19.74 -13.97 -11.14
CA LEU A 271 -19.89 -15.02 -10.13
C LEU A 271 -18.54 -15.67 -9.80
N LEU A 272 -17.80 -16.11 -10.82
CA LEU A 272 -16.48 -16.76 -10.63
C LEU A 272 -15.47 -15.86 -9.91
N ALA A 273 -15.57 -14.54 -10.09
CA ALA A 273 -14.71 -13.59 -9.41
C ALA A 273 -15.11 -13.43 -7.94
N VAL A 274 -16.41 -13.21 -7.70
CA VAL A 274 -16.99 -12.95 -6.37
C VAL A 274 -16.84 -14.15 -5.43
N GLU A 275 -16.90 -15.38 -5.95
CA GLU A 275 -16.64 -16.60 -5.16
C GLU A 275 -15.23 -16.65 -4.54
N GLN A 276 -14.28 -15.90 -5.09
CA GLN A 276 -12.89 -15.84 -4.60
C GLN A 276 -12.66 -14.66 -3.64
N TRP A 277 -13.67 -13.84 -3.37
CA TRP A 277 -13.52 -12.68 -2.50
C TRP A 277 -13.52 -13.10 -1.04
N ARG A 278 -12.77 -12.36 -0.22
CA ARG A 278 -12.75 -12.51 1.24
C ARG A 278 -13.29 -11.26 1.90
N TYR A 279 -14.05 -11.44 2.98
CA TYR A 279 -14.66 -10.39 3.77
C TYR A 279 -14.36 -10.59 5.26
N ALA A 280 -14.53 -9.53 6.05
CA ALA A 280 -14.64 -9.68 7.50
C ALA A 280 -16.01 -10.33 7.80
N PRO A 281 -16.08 -11.43 8.56
CA PRO A 281 -17.36 -11.99 8.96
C PRO A 281 -18.06 -11.04 9.94
N GLN A 282 -19.39 -11.10 9.98
CA GLN A 282 -20.17 -10.42 10.99
C GLN A 282 -20.04 -11.15 12.33
N PHE A 283 -20.23 -10.42 13.43
CA PHE A 283 -20.20 -10.99 14.78
C PHE A 283 -21.54 -10.76 15.48
N ALA A 284 -22.05 -11.80 16.12
CA ALA A 284 -23.19 -11.75 17.03
C ALA A 284 -22.80 -12.46 18.34
N ASP A 285 -23.04 -11.80 19.48
CA ASP A 285 -22.68 -12.33 20.81
C ASP A 285 -21.21 -12.79 20.93
N GLY A 286 -20.30 -12.08 20.26
CA GLY A 286 -18.87 -12.39 20.25
C GLY A 286 -18.47 -13.61 19.43
N GLN A 287 -19.38 -14.17 18.62
CA GLN A 287 -19.11 -15.27 17.71
C GLN A 287 -19.28 -14.83 16.25
N PRO A 288 -18.43 -15.31 15.32
CA PRO A 288 -18.62 -15.03 13.91
C PRO A 288 -19.86 -15.75 13.40
N VAL A 289 -20.71 -15.03 12.67
CA VAL A 289 -21.95 -15.52 12.08
C VAL A 289 -22.00 -15.22 10.60
N ASP A 290 -22.87 -15.93 9.88
CA ASP A 290 -23.12 -15.64 8.48
C ASP A 290 -23.83 -14.29 8.35
N SER A 291 -23.46 -13.53 7.32
CA SER A 291 -24.04 -12.23 7.06
C SER A 291 -25.47 -12.33 6.54
N GLU A 292 -26.21 -11.22 6.64
CA GLU A 292 -27.34 -10.99 5.75
C GLU A 292 -26.89 -11.03 4.28
N ARG A 293 -27.86 -11.21 3.37
CA ARG A 293 -27.57 -11.27 1.93
C ARG A 293 -27.16 -9.91 1.41
N ILE A 294 -25.95 -9.86 0.84
CA ILE A 294 -25.35 -8.67 0.26
C ILE A 294 -25.72 -8.62 -1.23
N ASN A 295 -26.08 -7.43 -1.70
CA ASN A 295 -26.31 -7.17 -3.12
C ASN A 295 -25.13 -6.38 -3.69
N LEU A 296 -24.62 -6.81 -4.84
CA LEU A 296 -23.46 -6.22 -5.50
C LEU A 296 -23.77 -5.97 -6.97
N GLN A 297 -23.45 -4.77 -7.45
CA GLN A 297 -23.35 -4.48 -8.87
C GLN A 297 -21.88 -4.49 -9.29
N MET A 298 -21.57 -5.18 -10.38
CA MET A 298 -20.24 -5.20 -10.97
C MET A 298 -20.29 -4.75 -12.43
N ASP A 299 -19.54 -3.70 -12.73
CA ASP A 299 -19.51 -3.07 -14.04
C ASP A 299 -18.41 -3.67 -14.94
N PHE A 300 -18.74 -3.83 -16.21
CA PHE A 300 -17.84 -4.25 -17.29
C PHE A 300 -17.74 -3.12 -18.31
N LYS A 301 -16.73 -2.26 -18.14
CA LYS A 301 -16.43 -1.13 -19.02
C LYS A 301 -15.10 -1.35 -19.76
N LEU A 302 -15.03 -0.92 -21.00
CA LEU A 302 -13.81 -0.91 -21.79
C LEU A 302 -13.04 0.39 -21.49
N GLU A 303 -11.73 0.30 -21.40
CA GLU A 303 -10.89 1.50 -21.36
C GLU A 303 -10.87 2.09 -22.79
N HIS A 304 -11.32 3.34 -22.92
CA HIS A 304 -11.40 4.08 -24.17
C HIS A 304 -10.28 5.11 -24.27
#